data_AF-A0A9W6NYV1-F1
#
_entry.id   AF-A0A9W6NYV1-F1
#
_cell.length_a   1.000
_cell.length_b   1.000
_cell.length_c   1.000
_cell.angle_alpha   90.00
_cell.angle_beta   90.00
_cell.angle_gamma   90.00
#
_symmetry.space_group_name_H-M   'P 1'
#
loop_
_entity.id
_entity.type
_entity.pdbx_description
1 polymer ?
#
loop_
_entity_poly.entity_id
_entity_poly.type
_entity_poly.pdbx_seq_one_letter_code
_entity_poly.pdbx_strand_id
1 'polypeptide(L)'
;MADGDADLPKSIQGEQLEETGIVRASDEDVDLYVDRVSDEVLACRERGRHLFPTIRQAGIHFTEVDDEGLFVRRLTCTCCLLAVKVERWEGVRQRGRTRFHRVASNLEYRTGPEGQTYLAETGRGRMTPRQIGDSVASKALAGQTLSALRKAAKEAAKEAAKEAGGAAGRKRAARTTAEAG
;
A
#
# COMPACT_ATOMS: atom_id res chain seq x y z
N MET A 1 7.46 -29.94 -19.13
CA MET A 1 7.27 -28.48 -19.06
C MET A 1 6.08 -28.30 -18.13
N ALA A 2 6.31 -27.78 -16.93
CA ALA A 2 5.27 -27.64 -15.92
C ALA A 2 5.13 -26.15 -15.59
N ASP A 3 3.92 -25.64 -15.77
CA ASP A 3 3.50 -24.27 -15.53
C ASP A 3 3.93 -23.79 -14.16
N GLY A 4 4.92 -22.90 -14.17
CA GLY A 4 5.41 -22.19 -13.00
C GLY A 4 4.61 -20.91 -12.77
N ASP A 5 3.28 -21.01 -12.67
CA ASP A 5 2.51 -19.98 -11.96
C ASP A 5 2.58 -20.32 -10.47
N ALA A 6 3.77 -20.11 -9.89
CA ALA A 6 3.91 -20.06 -8.45
C ALA A 6 3.06 -18.87 -8.00
N ASP A 7 1.88 -19.14 -7.43
CA ASP A 7 0.86 -18.18 -7.00
C ASP A 7 1.53 -17.00 -6.26
N LEU A 8 1.86 -15.98 -7.04
CA LEU A 8 2.55 -14.79 -6.58
C LEU A 8 1.51 -14.00 -5.79
N PRO A 9 1.89 -13.37 -4.66
CA PRO A 9 0.94 -12.56 -3.90
C PRO A 9 0.36 -11.50 -4.83
N LYS A 10 -0.94 -11.61 -5.11
CA LYS A 10 -1.60 -10.75 -6.09
C LYS A 10 -1.64 -9.32 -5.55
N SER A 11 -1.65 -8.37 -6.48
CA SER A 11 -1.91 -6.99 -6.10
C SER A 11 -3.32 -6.86 -5.55
N ILE A 12 -3.59 -5.82 -4.74
CA ILE A 12 -4.95 -5.53 -4.25
C ILE A 12 -5.96 -5.46 -5.41
N GLN A 13 -5.51 -5.01 -6.58
CA GLN A 13 -6.31 -4.93 -7.79
C GLN A 13 -6.64 -6.29 -8.41
N GLY A 14 -5.74 -7.26 -8.29
CA GLY A 14 -5.96 -8.64 -8.72
C GLY A 14 -6.96 -9.34 -7.79
N GLU A 15 -6.80 -9.18 -6.48
CA GLU A 15 -7.74 -9.73 -5.47
C GLU A 15 -9.17 -9.20 -5.68
N GLN A 16 -9.32 -7.89 -5.91
CA GLN A 16 -10.64 -7.31 -6.19
C GLN A 16 -11.26 -7.80 -7.51
N LEU A 17 -10.45 -8.11 -8.52
CA LEU A 17 -10.97 -8.64 -9.78
C LEU A 17 -11.62 -10.00 -9.56
N GLU A 18 -11.03 -10.83 -8.71
CA GLU A 18 -11.57 -12.16 -8.37
C GLU A 18 -12.87 -12.06 -7.58
N GLU A 19 -12.94 -11.14 -6.61
CA GLU A 19 -14.14 -11.00 -5.77
C GLU A 19 -15.29 -10.21 -6.40
N THR A 20 -14.99 -9.15 -7.16
CA THR A 20 -16.01 -8.17 -7.61
C THR A 20 -16.22 -8.16 -9.12
N GLY A 21 -15.41 -8.91 -9.88
CA GLY A 21 -15.47 -8.95 -11.34
C GLY A 21 -14.91 -7.70 -12.01
N ILE A 22 -15.21 -7.53 -13.31
CA ILE A 22 -14.60 -6.52 -14.18
C ILE A 22 -15.30 -5.14 -14.06
N VAL A 23 -16.50 -5.10 -13.50
CA VAL A 23 -17.32 -3.86 -13.44
C VAL A 23 -16.69 -2.88 -12.46
N ARG A 24 -16.53 -1.62 -12.86
CA ARG A 24 -15.99 -0.57 -11.99
C ARG A 24 -17.06 -0.06 -11.04
N ALA A 25 -16.64 0.30 -9.82
CA ALA A 25 -17.50 0.99 -8.87
C ALA A 25 -17.88 2.39 -9.37
N SER A 26 -19.09 2.83 -9.02
CA SER A 26 -19.51 4.22 -9.18
C SER A 26 -18.74 5.14 -8.23
N ASP A 27 -18.75 6.44 -8.51
CA ASP A 27 -18.09 7.41 -7.64
C ASP A 27 -18.80 7.50 -6.27
N GLU A 28 -20.13 7.33 -6.24
CA GLU A 28 -20.90 7.28 -4.99
C GLU A 28 -20.51 6.07 -4.12
N ASP A 29 -20.30 4.90 -4.72
CA ASP A 29 -19.86 3.71 -3.99
C ASP A 29 -18.43 3.88 -3.46
N VAL A 30 -17.57 4.55 -4.22
CA VAL A 30 -16.21 4.90 -3.78
C VAL A 30 -16.27 5.84 -2.59
N ASP A 31 -17.11 6.88 -2.65
CA ASP A 31 -17.26 7.84 -1.55
C ASP A 31 -17.79 7.16 -0.28
N LEU A 32 -18.80 6.30 -0.40
CA LEU A 32 -19.34 5.52 0.73
C LEU A 32 -18.30 4.59 1.34
N TYR A 33 -17.44 3.97 0.52
CA TYR A 33 -16.33 3.16 1.02
C TYR A 33 -15.32 4.02 1.78
N VAL A 34 -14.92 5.15 1.21
CA VAL A 34 -13.93 6.06 1.81
C VAL A 34 -14.42 6.60 3.16
N ASP A 35 -15.72 6.83 3.35
CA ASP A 35 -16.28 7.30 4.63
C ASP A 35 -16.26 6.24 5.76
N ARG A 36 -16.12 4.96 5.41
CA ARG A 36 -16.27 3.84 6.36
C ARG A 36 -14.95 3.24 6.82
N VAL A 37 -13.88 3.43 6.05
CA VAL A 37 -12.57 2.79 6.32
C VAL A 37 -11.60 3.76 6.96
N SER A 38 -10.64 3.22 7.70
CA SER A 38 -9.58 4.01 8.34
C SER A 38 -8.56 4.59 7.36
N ASP A 39 -7.87 5.64 7.78
CA ASP A 39 -6.80 6.29 7.01
C ASP A 39 -5.69 5.30 6.61
N GLU A 40 -5.37 4.33 7.47
CA GLU A 40 -4.35 3.31 7.17
C GLU A 40 -4.81 2.33 6.06
N VAL A 41 -6.11 2.06 5.98
CA VAL A 41 -6.70 1.32 4.86
C VAL A 41 -6.63 2.16 3.60
N LEU A 42 -7.05 3.43 3.65
CA LEU A 42 -6.98 4.35 2.52
C LEU A 42 -5.55 4.47 1.99
N ALA A 43 -4.55 4.62 2.86
CA ALA A 43 -3.15 4.69 2.47
C ALA A 43 -2.68 3.45 1.70
N CYS A 44 -3.10 2.24 2.09
CA CYS A 44 -2.80 1.01 1.33
C CYS A 44 -3.52 0.97 -0.02
N ARG A 45 -4.77 1.44 -0.06
CA ARG A 45 -5.65 1.44 -1.25
C ARG A 45 -5.17 2.46 -2.29
N GLU A 46 -4.84 3.67 -1.89
CA GLU A 46 -4.22 4.71 -2.73
C GLU A 46 -2.88 4.23 -3.31
N ARG A 47 -2.09 3.50 -2.51
CA ARG A 47 -0.82 2.93 -2.95
C ARG A 47 -0.97 1.74 -3.88
N GLY A 48 -2.13 1.08 -3.88
CA GLY A 48 -2.40 -0.16 -4.59
C GLY A 48 -1.59 -1.37 -4.09
N ARG A 49 -0.94 -1.29 -2.92
CA ARG A 49 -0.21 -2.42 -2.32
C ARG A 49 -0.13 -2.35 -0.79
N HIS A 50 -0.05 -3.52 -0.17
CA HIS A 50 0.26 -3.67 1.26
C HIS A 50 1.77 -3.62 1.55
N LEU A 51 2.09 -3.29 2.79
CA LEU A 51 3.47 -3.25 3.29
C LEU A 51 3.68 -4.37 4.30
N PHE A 52 4.32 -5.46 3.85
CA PHE A 52 4.67 -6.57 4.72
C PHE A 52 6.14 -6.47 5.15
N PRO A 53 6.48 -6.80 6.40
CA PRO A 53 7.87 -6.80 6.84
C PRO A 53 8.67 -7.86 6.07
N THR A 54 9.89 -7.50 5.69
CA THR A 54 10.82 -8.41 5.02
C THR A 54 11.32 -9.49 5.99
N ILE A 55 11.88 -10.58 5.47
CA ILE A 55 12.50 -11.64 6.28
C ILE A 55 13.62 -11.07 7.18
N ARG A 56 14.38 -10.07 6.71
CA ARG A 56 15.43 -9.45 7.54
C ARG A 56 14.86 -8.64 8.70
N GLN A 57 13.66 -8.08 8.56
CA GLN A 57 13.02 -7.26 9.60
C GLN A 57 12.30 -8.11 10.65
N ALA A 58 11.60 -9.16 10.22
CA ALA A 58 10.73 -9.95 11.10
C ALA A 58 11.21 -11.40 11.35
N GLY A 59 12.34 -11.81 10.77
CA GLY A 59 12.80 -13.20 10.82
C GLY A 59 11.90 -14.17 10.05
N ILE A 60 12.19 -15.46 10.19
CA ILE A 60 11.34 -16.54 9.67
C ILE A 60 10.77 -17.34 10.84
N HIS A 61 9.46 -17.23 11.02
CA HIS A 61 8.70 -17.93 12.04
C HIS A 61 7.48 -18.55 11.36
N PHE A 62 7.36 -19.87 11.48
CA PHE A 62 6.20 -20.60 10.98
C PHE A 62 5.17 -20.71 12.10
N THR A 63 3.92 -20.40 11.79
CA THR A 63 2.81 -20.41 12.75
C THR A 63 2.13 -21.76 12.83
N GLU A 64 2.15 -22.52 11.74
CA GLU A 64 1.48 -23.81 11.61
C GLU A 64 2.10 -24.62 10.47
N VAL A 65 1.71 -25.89 10.38
CA VAL A 65 1.91 -26.76 9.22
C VAL A 65 0.51 -27.10 8.71
N ASP A 66 0.24 -26.89 7.43
CA ASP A 66 -1.08 -27.18 6.86
C ASP A 66 -1.26 -28.68 6.53
N ASP A 67 -2.45 -29.04 6.05
CA ASP A 67 -2.84 -30.43 5.76
C ASP A 67 -1.98 -31.08 4.66
N GLU A 68 -1.29 -30.26 3.85
CA GLU A 68 -0.35 -30.71 2.80
C GLU A 68 1.09 -30.86 3.34
N GLY A 69 1.31 -30.58 4.62
CA GLY A 69 2.62 -30.63 5.26
C GLY A 69 3.50 -29.41 4.98
N LEU A 70 2.93 -28.32 4.45
CA LEU A 70 3.67 -27.09 4.15
C LEU A 70 3.75 -26.20 5.40
N PHE A 71 4.90 -25.59 5.61
CA PHE A 71 5.10 -24.63 6.70
C PHE A 71 4.44 -23.30 6.36
N VAL A 72 3.55 -22.82 7.22
CA VAL A 72 2.80 -21.59 6.98
C VAL A 72 3.43 -20.44 7.78
N ARG A 73 3.65 -19.32 7.11
CA ARG A 73 4.11 -18.05 7.71
C ARG A 73 3.09 -16.96 7.43
N ARG A 74 2.64 -16.29 8.50
CA ARG A 74 1.62 -15.23 8.43
C ARG A 74 2.27 -13.87 8.74
N LEU A 75 2.13 -12.92 7.83
CA LEU A 75 2.69 -11.56 7.96
C LEU A 75 1.55 -10.55 7.89
N THR A 76 1.42 -9.73 8.92
CA THR A 76 0.42 -8.65 8.92
C THR A 76 0.99 -7.41 8.26
N CYS A 77 0.19 -6.74 7.43
CA CYS A 77 0.54 -5.46 6.83
C CYS A 77 0.81 -4.43 7.93
N THR A 78 1.99 -3.80 7.92
CA THR A 78 2.39 -2.85 8.98
C THR A 78 1.73 -1.47 8.83
N CYS A 79 0.92 -1.28 7.79
CA CYS A 79 0.15 -0.07 7.57
C CYS A 79 -1.30 -0.29 8.01
N CYS A 80 -2.13 -0.98 7.21
CA CYS A 80 -3.54 -1.17 7.54
C CYS A 80 -3.83 -2.17 8.67
N LEU A 81 -2.89 -3.03 9.07
CA LEU A 81 -3.08 -4.10 10.05
C LEU A 81 -4.18 -5.15 9.73
N LEU A 82 -4.99 -4.94 8.70
CA LEU A 82 -6.08 -5.84 8.30
C LEU A 82 -5.64 -6.93 7.33
N ALA A 83 -4.72 -6.62 6.42
CA ALA A 83 -4.26 -7.59 5.44
C ALA A 83 -3.16 -8.48 6.03
N VAL A 84 -3.33 -9.78 5.86
CA VAL A 84 -2.39 -10.81 6.28
C VAL A 84 -1.93 -11.55 5.05
N LYS A 85 -0.62 -11.49 4.78
CA LYS A 85 0.02 -12.33 3.78
C LYS A 85 0.30 -13.69 4.38
N VAL A 86 -0.28 -14.72 3.77
CA VAL A 86 -0.06 -16.12 4.14
C VAL A 86 0.90 -16.73 3.12
N GLU A 87 2.08 -17.10 3.57
CA GLU A 87 3.11 -17.72 2.75
C GLU A 87 3.20 -19.21 3.12
N ARG A 88 3.15 -20.10 2.12
CA ARG A 88 3.39 -21.54 2.29
C ARG A 88 4.80 -21.88 1.84
N TRP A 89 5.50 -22.66 2.67
CA TRP A 89 6.91 -22.98 2.49
C TRP A 89 7.14 -24.48 2.55
N GLU A 90 7.92 -24.99 1.60
CA GLU A 90 8.37 -26.37 1.57
C GLU A 90 9.84 -26.45 2.01
N GLY A 91 10.15 -27.41 2.88
CA GLY A 91 11.51 -27.71 3.32
C GLY A 91 12.07 -28.93 2.61
N VAL A 92 12.99 -28.74 1.67
CA VAL A 92 13.62 -29.84 0.92
C VAL A 92 15.04 -30.08 1.41
N ARG A 93 15.36 -31.34 1.74
CA ARG A 93 16.73 -31.74 2.11
C ARG A 93 17.53 -32.06 0.85
N GLN A 94 18.54 -31.25 0.55
CA GLN A 94 19.40 -31.42 -0.63
C GLN A 94 20.88 -31.44 -0.22
N ARG A 95 21.59 -32.52 -0.56
CA ARG A 95 23.05 -32.67 -0.31
C ARG A 95 23.47 -32.32 1.14
N GLY A 96 22.73 -32.83 2.12
CA GLY A 96 23.03 -32.65 3.55
C GLY A 96 22.61 -31.32 4.16
N ARG A 97 22.02 -30.39 3.39
CA ARG A 97 21.45 -29.14 3.88
C ARG A 97 19.95 -29.07 3.62
N THR A 98 19.19 -28.53 4.55
CA THR A 98 17.77 -28.24 4.35
C THR A 98 17.64 -26.85 3.73
N ARG A 99 16.90 -26.75 2.62
CA ARG A 99 16.53 -25.47 2.00
C ARG A 99 15.03 -25.29 2.10
N PHE A 100 14.61 -24.06 2.33
CA PHE A 100 13.21 -23.68 2.37
C PHE A 100 12.87 -22.83 1.16
N HIS A 101 11.79 -23.17 0.49
CA HIS A 101 11.29 -22.47 -0.70
C HIS A 101 9.85 -22.08 -0.47
N ARG A 102 9.51 -20.81 -0.74
CA ARG A 102 8.11 -20.38 -0.76
C ARG A 102 7.46 -20.96 -2.02
N VAL A 103 6.43 -21.76 -1.84
CA VAL A 103 5.72 -22.45 -2.94
C VAL A 103 4.42 -21.76 -3.31
N ALA A 104 3.76 -21.09 -2.35
CA ALA A 104 2.54 -20.32 -2.60
C ALA A 104 2.46 -19.10 -1.68
N SER A 105 1.69 -18.10 -2.08
CA SER A 105 1.36 -16.96 -1.24
C SER A 105 0.00 -16.36 -1.58
N ASN A 106 -0.87 -16.20 -0.59
CA ASN A 106 -2.16 -15.54 -0.73
C ASN A 106 -2.32 -14.40 0.29
N LEU A 107 -3.36 -13.59 0.09
CA LEU A 107 -3.81 -12.60 1.07
C LEU A 107 -5.06 -13.09 1.78
N GLU A 108 -5.13 -12.78 3.07
CA GLU A 108 -6.33 -12.91 3.89
C GLU A 108 -6.62 -11.56 4.52
N TYR A 109 -7.89 -11.17 4.57
CA TYR A 109 -8.30 -9.91 5.19
C TYR A 109 -9.01 -10.21 6.50
N ARG A 110 -8.53 -9.58 7.56
CA ARG A 110 -9.18 -9.60 8.88
C ARG A 110 -10.16 -8.44 8.97
N THR A 111 -11.22 -8.64 9.73
CA THR A 111 -12.09 -7.56 10.18
C THR A 111 -11.37 -6.75 11.26
N GLY A 112 -11.39 -5.42 11.11
CA GLY A 112 -10.85 -4.51 12.12
C GLY A 112 -11.67 -4.50 13.41
N PRO A 113 -11.14 -3.92 14.49
CA PRO A 113 -11.80 -3.86 15.80
C PRO A 113 -13.17 -3.17 15.78
N GLU A 114 -13.44 -2.32 14.79
CA GLU A 114 -14.71 -1.60 14.61
C GLU A 114 -15.60 -2.22 13.52
N GLY A 115 -15.36 -3.46 13.11
CA GLY A 115 -16.09 -4.07 11.99
C GLY A 115 -15.59 -3.62 10.61
N GLN A 116 -14.51 -2.84 10.54
CA GLN A 116 -13.93 -2.35 9.29
C GLN A 116 -13.50 -3.53 8.40
N THR A 117 -13.99 -3.55 7.16
CA THR A 117 -13.58 -4.51 6.14
C THR A 117 -12.67 -3.84 5.13
N TYR A 118 -11.57 -4.50 4.78
CA TYR A 118 -10.60 -3.95 3.84
C TYR A 118 -11.19 -3.85 2.43
N LEU A 119 -11.94 -4.86 2.01
CA LEU A 119 -12.58 -4.91 0.70
C LEU A 119 -13.97 -4.26 0.80
N ALA A 120 -14.37 -3.61 -0.29
CA ALA A 120 -15.71 -3.09 -0.44
C ALA A 120 -16.73 -4.24 -0.46
N GLU A 121 -17.97 -3.96 -0.07
CA GLU A 121 -19.05 -4.94 -0.15
C GLU A 121 -19.17 -5.52 -1.58
N THR A 122 -19.40 -6.83 -1.67
CA THR A 122 -19.62 -7.52 -2.94
C THR A 122 -20.76 -6.87 -3.71
N GLY A 123 -20.58 -6.67 -5.03
CA GLY A 123 -21.58 -6.08 -5.91
C GLY A 123 -21.44 -4.57 -6.16
N ARG A 124 -20.55 -3.87 -5.44
CA ARG A 124 -20.25 -2.45 -5.67
C ARG A 124 -19.19 -2.20 -6.76
N GLY A 125 -18.69 -3.26 -7.38
CA GLY A 125 -17.65 -3.19 -8.41
C GLY A 125 -16.24 -2.88 -7.90
N ARG A 126 -15.28 -2.95 -8.82
CA ARG A 126 -13.87 -2.72 -8.57
C ARG A 126 -13.57 -1.23 -8.44
N MET A 127 -13.01 -0.86 -7.30
CA MET A 127 -12.54 0.51 -7.03
C MET A 127 -11.04 0.62 -7.29
N THR A 128 -10.63 1.57 -8.12
CA THR A 128 -9.21 1.78 -8.45
C THR A 128 -8.50 2.67 -7.42
N PRO A 129 -7.16 2.56 -7.26
CA PRO A 129 -6.39 3.47 -6.42
C PRO A 129 -6.59 4.95 -6.79
N ARG A 130 -6.79 5.23 -8.09
CA ARG A 130 -7.10 6.57 -8.58
C ARG A 130 -8.44 7.07 -8.05
N GLN A 131 -9.52 6.28 -8.19
CA GLN A 131 -10.84 6.68 -7.68
C GLN A 131 -10.81 6.95 -6.18
N ILE A 132 -10.12 6.10 -5.41
CA ILE A 132 -9.94 6.30 -3.97
C ILE A 132 -9.21 7.62 -3.69
N GLY A 133 -8.08 7.86 -4.36
CA GLY A 133 -7.32 9.10 -4.18
C GLY A 133 -8.09 10.35 -4.61
N ASP A 134 -8.85 10.28 -5.71
CA ASP A 134 -9.69 11.38 -6.20
C ASP A 134 -10.81 11.70 -5.18
N SER A 135 -11.44 10.69 -4.58
CA SER A 135 -12.45 10.84 -3.52
C SER A 135 -11.86 11.43 -2.23
N VAL A 136 -10.72 10.90 -1.74
CA VAL A 136 -10.02 11.41 -0.56
C VAL A 136 -9.60 12.86 -0.75
N ALA A 137 -9.03 13.20 -1.91
CA ALA A 137 -8.65 14.58 -2.24
C ALA A 137 -9.88 15.50 -2.30
N SER A 138 -10.98 15.05 -2.90
CA SER A 138 -12.22 15.84 -2.97
C SER A 138 -12.79 16.13 -1.58
N LYS A 139 -12.73 15.16 -0.67
CA LYS A 139 -13.15 15.34 0.73
C LYS A 139 -12.23 16.30 1.49
N ALA A 140 -10.92 16.16 1.35
CA ALA A 140 -9.95 17.05 1.99
C ALA A 140 -10.07 18.52 1.52
N LEU A 141 -10.52 18.72 0.28
CA LEU A 141 -10.73 20.04 -0.32
C LEU A 141 -12.17 20.55 -0.16
N ALA A 142 -13.06 19.78 0.48
CA ALA A 142 -14.44 20.17 0.69
C ALA A 142 -14.54 21.52 1.42
N GLY A 143 -15.40 22.41 0.92
CA GLY A 143 -15.58 23.76 1.45
C GLY A 143 -14.57 24.80 0.94
N GLN A 144 -13.53 24.41 0.20
CA GLN A 144 -12.63 25.35 -0.46
C GLN A 144 -13.12 25.74 -1.85
N THR A 145 -13.00 27.02 -2.20
CA THR A 145 -13.27 27.48 -3.56
C THR A 145 -12.05 27.28 -4.45
N LEU A 146 -12.28 27.02 -5.74
CA LEU A 146 -11.19 26.90 -6.72
C LEU A 146 -10.29 28.16 -6.78
N SER A 147 -10.87 29.35 -6.53
CA SER A 147 -10.10 30.60 -6.47
C SER A 147 -9.19 30.67 -5.25
N ALA A 148 -9.66 30.24 -4.07
CA ALA A 148 -8.85 30.15 -2.86
C ALA A 148 -7.69 29.16 -3.03
N LEU A 149 -7.97 27.98 -3.61
CA LEU A 149 -6.94 26.96 -3.90
C LEU A 149 -5.86 27.49 -4.85
N ARG A 150 -6.26 28.14 -5.95
CA ARG A 150 -5.32 28.76 -6.90
C ARG A 150 -4.47 29.85 -6.25
N LYS A 151 -5.03 30.64 -5.34
CA LYS A 151 -4.30 31.66 -4.60
C LYS A 151 -3.27 31.02 -3.65
N ALA A 152 -3.69 30.04 -2.86
CA ALA A 152 -2.80 29.31 -1.95
C ALA A 152 -1.63 28.65 -2.69
N ALA A 153 -1.90 28.00 -3.84
CA ALA A 153 -0.86 27.38 -4.67
C ALA A 153 0.17 28.41 -5.20
N LYS A 154 -0.28 29.60 -5.61
CA LYS A 154 0.61 30.68 -6.06
C LYS A 154 1.49 31.21 -4.93
N GLU A 155 0.95 31.38 -3.74
CA GLU A 155 1.75 31.82 -2.58
C GLU A 155 2.75 30.75 -2.14
N ALA A 156 2.35 29.48 -2.08
CA ALA A 156 3.27 28.37 -1.78
C ALA A 156 4.42 28.27 -2.80
N ALA A 157 4.14 28.46 -4.10
CA ALA A 157 5.17 28.46 -5.13
C ALA A 157 6.17 29.64 -4.98
N LYS A 158 5.68 30.82 -4.57
CA LYS A 158 6.55 31.97 -4.28
C LYS A 158 7.46 31.71 -3.08
N GLU A 159 6.92 31.14 -2.00
CA GLU A 159 7.70 30.81 -0.81
C GLU A 159 8.76 29.75 -1.11
N ALA A 160 8.41 28.67 -1.82
CA ALA A 160 9.37 27.66 -2.26
C ALA A 160 10.49 28.24 -3.15
N ALA A 161 10.16 29.19 -4.05
CA ALA A 161 11.14 29.87 -4.88
C ALA A 161 12.09 30.77 -4.05
N LYS A 162 11.59 31.45 -3.01
CA LYS A 162 12.42 32.24 -2.08
C LYS A 162 13.34 31.34 -1.26
N GLU A 163 12.87 30.20 -0.78
CA GLU A 163 13.68 29.23 -0.03
C GLU A 163 14.80 28.64 -0.90
N ALA A 164 14.49 28.26 -2.14
CA ALA A 164 15.48 27.77 -3.10
C ALA A 164 16.51 28.84 -3.48
N GLY A 165 16.07 30.08 -3.71
CA GLY A 165 16.95 31.22 -3.99
C GLY A 165 17.84 31.59 -2.80
N GLY A 166 17.30 31.54 -1.58
CA GLY A 166 18.05 31.77 -0.34
C GLY A 166 19.07 30.66 -0.05
N ALA A 167 18.74 29.40 -0.35
CA ALA A 167 19.67 28.28 -0.23
C ALA A 167 20.82 28.36 -1.24
N ALA A 168 20.56 28.78 -2.47
CA ALA A 168 21.58 29.02 -3.48
C ALA A 168 22.48 30.22 -3.12
N GLY A 169 21.89 31.31 -2.61
CA GLY A 169 22.64 32.48 -2.12
C GLY A 169 23.56 32.16 -0.94
N ARG A 170 23.09 31.36 0.02
CA ARG A 170 23.89 30.88 1.16
C ARG A 170 25.05 29.97 0.73
N LYS A 171 24.82 29.06 -0.23
CA LYS A 171 25.89 28.21 -0.80
C LYS A 171 26.95 29.03 -1.55
N ARG A 172 26.54 30.09 -2.26
CA ARG A 172 27.47 30.97 -2.98
C ARG A 172 28.31 31.82 -2.02
N ALA A 173 27.71 32.35 -0.96
CA ALA A 173 28.41 33.12 0.08
C ALA A 173 29.39 32.25 0.91
N ALA A 174 29.04 30.99 1.18
CA ALA A 174 29.92 30.04 1.86
C ALA A 174 31.12 29.61 0.99
N ARG A 175 30.96 29.55 -0.35
CA ARG A 175 32.07 29.24 -1.26
C ARG A 175 33.06 30.41 -1.39
N THR A 176 32.55 31.64 -1.47
CA THR A 176 33.41 32.84 -1.54
C THR A 176 34.18 33.13 -0.26
N THR A 177 33.73 32.63 0.90
CA THR A 177 34.44 32.78 2.18
C THR A 177 35.49 31.69 2.39
N ALA A 178 35.35 30.52 1.76
CA ALA A 178 36.34 29.44 1.82
C ALA A 178 37.52 29.60 0.84
N GLU A 179 37.37 30.39 -0.22
CA GLU A 179 38.45 30.68 -1.20
C GLU A 179 39.28 31.93 -0.82
N ALA A 180 38.95 32.61 0.28
CA ALA A 180 39.57 33.87 0.71
C ALA A 180 40.38 33.77 2.01
N GLY A 181 40.60 32.57 2.55
CA GLY A 181 41.45 32.29 3.71
C GLY A 181 42.51 31.25 3.38
#